data_AF-A0A954GAB0-F1
#
_entry.id   AF-A0A954GAB0-F1
#
_cell.length_a   1.000
_cell.length_b   1.000
_cell.length_c   1.000
_cell.angle_alpha   90.00
_cell.angle_beta   90.00
_cell.angle_gamma   90.00
#
_symmetry.space_group_name_H-M   'P 1'
#
loop_
_entity.id
_entity.type
_entity.pdbx_description
1 polymer ?
#
loop_
_entity_poly.entity_id
_entity_poly.type
_entity_poly.pdbx_seq_one_letter_code
_entity_poly.pdbx_strand_id
1 'polypeptide(L)'
;WPPEDVAIEKFRTSVKDHALNLLGVDLARTEKFTTSMKDGLDLRETLRNWHTGELHVKVLPPSRGKLDCVIMLFDSPADPRDYPYRLTWHAEHQDESTLAFFATDYRKDMVGPGIGMATYGGALFLFPPRPVQDIWNDFQFDFVDTLEERLLVAACHYSQEPHIAVLSEAPPGIGWRRLAKRYQKKLIHVPLGRFSQETIQQLRMFHVLNGQNIRSYAAHYIRKA
;
A
#
# COMPACT_ATOMS: atom_id res chain seq x y z
N TRP A 1 5.40 22.02 -1.29
CA TRP A 1 6.21 20.80 -1.41
C TRP A 1 7.15 20.66 -0.23
N PRO A 2 6.81 19.89 0.81
CA PRO A 2 7.80 19.25 1.67
C PRO A 2 8.29 17.92 1.06
N PRO A 3 9.50 17.46 1.43
CA PRO A 3 10.12 16.21 0.93
C PRO A 3 9.39 14.91 1.31
N GLU A 4 8.44 14.97 2.24
CA GLU A 4 7.64 13.82 2.72
C GLU A 4 6.71 13.25 1.65
N ASP A 5 6.10 14.12 0.83
CA ASP A 5 5.20 13.72 -0.27
C ASP A 5 5.95 12.83 -1.28
N VAL A 6 7.20 13.18 -1.60
CA VAL A 6 8.07 12.36 -2.47
C VAL A 6 8.42 11.03 -1.81
N ALA A 7 8.69 11.04 -0.50
CA ALA A 7 9.10 9.84 0.23
C ALA A 7 7.96 8.82 0.30
N ILE A 8 6.74 9.25 0.62
CA ILE A 8 5.58 8.37 0.69
C ILE A 8 5.21 7.81 -0.69
N GLU A 9 5.33 8.59 -1.76
CA GLU A 9 5.08 8.12 -3.13
C GLU A 9 6.13 7.10 -3.62
N LYS A 10 7.40 7.31 -3.27
CA LYS A 10 8.46 6.32 -3.51
C LYS A 10 8.20 5.03 -2.74
N PHE A 11 7.76 5.14 -1.50
CA PHE A 11 7.42 3.97 -0.71
C PHE A 11 6.21 3.22 -1.27
N ARG A 12 5.18 3.93 -1.70
CA ARG A 12 4.02 3.38 -2.42
C ARG A 12 4.42 2.63 -3.68
N THR A 13 5.38 3.16 -4.44
CA THR A 13 5.98 2.46 -5.59
C THR A 13 6.66 1.16 -5.14
N SER A 14 7.48 1.21 -4.09
CA SER A 14 8.16 0.02 -3.57
C SER A 14 7.20 -1.08 -3.09
N VAL A 15 6.12 -0.72 -2.40
CA VAL A 15 5.08 -1.66 -1.96
C VAL A 15 4.38 -2.28 -3.16
N LYS A 16 4.04 -1.48 -4.17
CA LYS A 16 3.45 -1.96 -5.43
C LYS A 16 4.38 -2.97 -6.12
N ASP A 17 5.66 -2.65 -6.26
CA ASP A 17 6.62 -3.53 -6.92
C ASP A 17 6.79 -4.86 -6.18
N HIS A 18 6.81 -4.82 -4.84
CA HIS A 18 6.79 -6.03 -4.02
C HIS A 18 5.54 -6.88 -4.27
N ALA A 19 4.36 -6.26 -4.32
CA ALA A 19 3.11 -6.96 -4.59
C ALA A 19 3.09 -7.59 -6.00
N LEU A 20 3.62 -6.89 -7.01
CA LEU A 20 3.76 -7.42 -8.37
C LEU A 20 4.71 -8.62 -8.43
N ASN A 21 5.82 -8.57 -7.69
CA ASN A 21 6.75 -9.69 -7.59
C ASN A 21 6.09 -10.91 -6.94
N LEU A 22 5.32 -10.72 -5.87
CA LEU A 22 4.57 -11.81 -5.22
C LEU A 22 3.54 -12.43 -6.17
N LEU A 23 2.82 -11.60 -6.94
CA LEU A 23 1.90 -12.06 -7.98
C LEU A 23 2.61 -12.90 -9.06
N GLY A 24 3.82 -12.50 -9.47
CA GLY A 24 4.61 -13.23 -10.45
C GLY A 24 5.04 -14.62 -9.95
N VAL A 25 5.42 -14.72 -8.67
CA VAL A 25 5.80 -15.99 -8.04
C VAL A 25 4.62 -16.97 -7.97
N ASP A 26 3.42 -16.50 -7.62
CA ASP A 26 2.22 -17.34 -7.56
C ASP A 26 1.77 -17.85 -8.94
N LEU A 27 2.16 -17.16 -10.01
CA LEU A 27 1.86 -17.53 -11.40
C LEU A 27 2.95 -18.39 -12.05
N ALA A 28 4.04 -18.70 -11.34
CA ALA A 28 5.16 -19.49 -11.85
C ALA A 28 4.69 -20.85 -12.37
N ARG A 29 5.10 -21.19 -13.59
CA ARG A 29 4.85 -22.49 -14.22
C ARG A 29 6.14 -23.28 -14.32
N THR A 30 6.06 -24.59 -14.16
CA THR A 30 7.20 -25.48 -14.37
C THR A 30 7.15 -26.08 -15.76
N GLU A 31 8.23 -25.94 -16.53
CA GLU A 31 8.40 -26.52 -17.85
C GLU A 31 9.61 -27.46 -17.87
N LYS A 32 9.60 -28.44 -18.78
CA LYS A 32 10.75 -29.31 -19.01
C LYS A 32 11.92 -28.50 -19.57
N PHE A 33 13.11 -28.73 -19.06
CA PHE A 33 14.34 -28.13 -19.55
C PHE A 33 14.61 -28.59 -20.98
N THR A 34 14.83 -27.62 -21.86
CA THR A 34 15.15 -27.87 -23.26
C THR A 34 16.55 -27.38 -23.58
N THR A 35 16.75 -26.07 -23.70
CA THR A 35 18.05 -25.47 -24.09
C THR A 35 18.41 -24.21 -23.30
N SER A 36 17.54 -23.73 -22.41
CA SER A 36 17.74 -22.52 -21.59
C SER A 36 17.30 -22.78 -20.16
N MET A 37 18.02 -22.21 -19.19
CA MET A 37 17.65 -22.27 -17.77
C MET A 37 16.39 -21.45 -17.42
N LYS A 38 15.81 -20.73 -18.40
CA LYS A 38 14.63 -19.86 -18.20
C LYS A 38 14.85 -18.97 -16.97
N ASP A 39 13.93 -18.99 -16.00
CA ASP A 39 14.01 -18.18 -14.78
C ASP A 39 14.61 -18.96 -13.59
N GLY A 40 15.09 -20.18 -13.81
CA GLY A 40 15.81 -21.00 -12.82
C GLY A 40 15.40 -22.48 -12.81
N LEU A 41 16.20 -23.32 -12.15
CA LEU A 41 15.92 -24.77 -12.00
C LEU A 41 14.86 -25.03 -10.94
N ASP A 42 13.90 -25.91 -11.27
CA ASP A 42 12.94 -26.44 -10.33
C ASP A 42 13.45 -27.76 -9.72
N LEU A 43 14.25 -27.64 -8.67
CA LEU A 43 14.87 -28.80 -8.01
C LEU A 43 13.83 -29.79 -7.48
N ARG A 44 12.68 -29.32 -7.00
CA ARG A 44 11.64 -30.19 -6.43
C ARG A 44 11.01 -31.04 -7.52
N GLU A 45 10.59 -30.43 -8.62
CA GLU A 45 9.96 -31.16 -9.73
C GLU A 45 10.98 -32.03 -10.47
N THR A 46 12.23 -31.57 -10.59
CA THR A 46 13.35 -32.36 -11.13
C THR A 46 13.60 -33.61 -10.28
N LEU A 47 13.65 -33.51 -8.95
CA LEU A 47 13.84 -34.67 -8.07
C LEU A 47 12.63 -35.61 -8.08
N ARG A 48 11.42 -35.06 -8.23
CA ARG A 48 10.20 -35.87 -8.33
C ARG A 48 10.18 -36.73 -9.60
N ASN A 49 10.65 -36.18 -10.72
CA ASN A 49 10.74 -36.89 -12.00
C ASN A 49 12.14 -37.46 -12.27
N TRP A 50 12.96 -37.68 -11.22
CA TRP A 50 14.36 -38.08 -11.39
C TRP A 50 14.56 -39.33 -12.27
N HIS A 51 13.60 -40.26 -12.19
CA HIS A 51 13.58 -41.49 -12.98
C HIS A 51 13.49 -41.29 -14.50
N THR A 52 13.02 -40.13 -14.97
CA THR A 52 12.96 -39.81 -16.40
C THR A 52 14.28 -39.22 -16.93
N GLY A 53 15.19 -38.80 -16.04
CA GLY A 53 16.44 -38.12 -16.40
C GLY A 53 16.24 -36.70 -16.92
N GLU A 54 15.04 -36.12 -16.73
CA GLU A 54 14.67 -34.82 -17.24
C GLU A 54 14.87 -33.73 -16.18
N LEU A 55 15.48 -32.62 -16.57
CA LEU A 55 15.56 -31.43 -15.73
C LEU A 55 14.30 -30.58 -15.94
N HIS A 56 13.83 -29.93 -14.88
CA HIS A 56 12.69 -29.01 -14.94
C HIS A 56 13.15 -27.59 -14.58
N VAL A 57 12.60 -26.60 -15.27
CA VAL A 57 12.87 -25.18 -15.05
C VAL A 57 11.59 -24.40 -14.77
N LYS A 58 11.72 -23.34 -13.99
CA LYS A 58 10.65 -22.40 -13.70
C LYS A 58 10.56 -21.37 -14.82
N VAL A 59 9.33 -21.08 -15.20
CA VAL A 59 8.98 -19.97 -16.08
C VAL A 59 8.05 -19.06 -15.29
N LEU A 60 8.57 -17.89 -14.94
CA LEU A 60 7.77 -16.80 -14.41
C LEU A 60 7.09 -16.15 -15.62
N PRO A 61 5.76 -16.21 -15.75
CA PRO A 61 5.11 -15.44 -16.79
C PRO A 61 5.45 -13.96 -16.59
N PRO A 62 5.61 -13.17 -17.67
CA PRO A 62 5.85 -11.74 -17.53
C PRO A 62 4.78 -11.18 -16.61
N SER A 63 5.21 -10.44 -15.58
CA SER A 63 4.36 -9.84 -14.55
C SER A 63 3.34 -8.91 -15.20
N ARG A 64 2.21 -9.48 -15.62
CA ARG A 64 1.10 -8.81 -16.32
C ARG A 64 0.05 -8.28 -15.36
N GLY A 65 0.26 -8.40 -14.05
CA GLY A 65 -0.57 -7.73 -13.06
C GLY A 65 -0.34 -6.23 -13.16
N LYS A 66 -1.41 -5.46 -13.36
CA LYS A 66 -1.39 -4.04 -13.06
C LYS A 66 -1.95 -3.87 -11.65
N LEU A 67 -1.39 -2.91 -10.92
CA LEU A 67 -1.82 -2.50 -9.60
C LEU A 67 -1.94 -0.98 -9.62
N ASP A 68 -3.14 -0.48 -9.39
CA ASP A 68 -3.44 0.95 -9.33
C ASP A 68 -3.80 1.41 -7.91
N CYS A 69 -3.78 0.48 -6.95
CA CYS A 69 -4.22 0.70 -5.58
C CYS A 69 -3.30 0.01 -4.58
N VAL A 70 -2.87 0.78 -3.58
CA VAL A 70 -2.04 0.33 -2.46
C VAL A 70 -2.68 0.80 -1.16
N ILE A 71 -2.89 -0.11 -0.22
CA ILE A 71 -3.25 0.19 1.16
C ILE A 71 -2.02 -0.05 2.03
N MET A 72 -1.69 0.89 2.91
CA MET A 72 -0.67 0.74 3.92
C MET A 72 -1.31 0.89 5.29
N LEU A 73 -1.29 -0.19 6.07
CA LEU A 73 -1.77 -0.23 7.44
C LEU A 73 -0.57 -0.37 8.34
N PHE A 74 -0.22 0.73 9.01
CA PHE A 74 0.92 0.79 9.91
C PHE A 74 0.55 0.44 11.34
N ASP A 75 -0.74 0.55 11.67
CA ASP A 75 -1.33 0.07 12.91
C ASP A 75 -2.65 -0.64 12.58
N SER A 76 -2.75 -1.92 12.91
CA SER A 76 -3.97 -2.73 12.70
C SER A 76 -3.98 -3.93 13.66
N PRO A 77 -5.01 -4.08 14.51
CA PRO A 77 -6.25 -3.30 14.55
C PRO A 77 -6.08 -1.89 15.15
N ALA A 78 -6.56 -0.88 14.43
CA ALA A 78 -6.50 0.51 14.86
C ALA A 78 -7.65 0.88 15.81
N ASP A 79 -7.37 1.65 16.86
CA ASP A 79 -8.42 2.28 17.69
C ASP A 79 -8.86 3.61 17.05
N PRO A 80 -10.15 3.76 16.66
CA PRO A 80 -10.63 4.99 16.04
C PRO A 80 -10.45 6.25 16.90
N ARG A 81 -10.30 6.10 18.23
CA ARG A 81 -10.08 7.20 19.17
C ARG A 81 -8.68 7.79 19.09
N ASP A 82 -7.69 6.98 18.73
CA ASP A 82 -6.31 7.41 18.55
C ASP A 82 -6.09 8.10 17.20
N TYR A 83 -6.98 7.80 16.24
CA TYR A 83 -6.93 8.30 14.86
C TYR A 83 -8.13 9.18 14.48
N PRO A 84 -8.30 10.35 15.12
CA PRO A 84 -9.41 11.25 14.83
C PRO A 84 -9.21 12.08 13.54
N TYR A 85 -7.97 12.21 13.04
CA TYR A 85 -7.69 12.98 11.84
C TYR A 85 -7.83 12.08 10.61
N ARG A 86 -8.91 12.30 9.85
CA ARG A 86 -9.30 11.46 8.72
C ARG A 86 -9.63 12.36 7.54
N LEU A 87 -9.03 12.08 6.39
CA LEU A 87 -9.19 12.93 5.22
C LEU A 87 -9.03 12.13 3.93
N THR A 88 -9.73 12.55 2.89
CA THR A 88 -9.43 12.22 1.49
C THR A 88 -8.74 13.41 0.85
N TRP A 89 -7.50 13.21 0.38
CA TRP A 89 -6.67 14.21 -0.26
C TRP A 89 -6.54 13.92 -1.75
N HIS A 90 -6.98 14.87 -2.57
CA HIS A 90 -6.79 14.84 -4.00
C HIS A 90 -5.39 15.30 -4.40
N ALA A 91 -4.80 14.58 -5.37
CA ALA A 91 -3.54 14.94 -5.99
C ALA A 91 -3.62 16.36 -6.60
N GLU A 92 -2.62 17.20 -6.30
CA GLU A 92 -2.43 18.52 -6.93
C GLU A 92 -1.62 18.38 -8.24
N HIS A 93 -0.84 17.29 -8.37
CA HIS A 93 0.00 17.00 -9.52
C HIS A 93 -0.28 15.63 -10.14
N GLN A 94 0.02 15.45 -11.44
CA GLN A 94 -0.28 14.19 -12.15
C GLN A 94 0.52 12.99 -11.65
N ASP A 95 1.68 13.24 -11.04
CA ASP A 95 2.59 12.22 -10.52
C ASP A 95 2.30 11.83 -9.06
N GLU A 96 1.22 12.38 -8.48
CA GLU A 96 0.77 12.10 -7.11
C GLU A 96 -0.40 11.13 -7.10
N SER A 97 -0.50 10.35 -6.03
CA SER A 97 -1.66 9.50 -5.79
C SER A 97 -2.83 10.33 -5.25
N THR A 98 -4.06 9.94 -5.57
CA THR A 98 -5.19 10.32 -4.72
C THR A 98 -5.11 9.50 -3.44
N LEU A 99 -5.15 10.17 -2.30
CA LEU A 99 -4.89 9.60 -0.99
C LEU A 99 -6.15 9.64 -0.13
N ALA A 100 -6.36 8.64 0.71
CA ALA A 100 -7.27 8.75 1.85
C ALA A 100 -6.63 8.08 3.06
N PHE A 101 -6.71 8.70 4.23
CA PHE A 101 -5.95 8.22 5.39
C PHE A 101 -6.66 8.48 6.71
N PHE A 102 -6.23 7.74 7.74
CA PHE A 102 -6.50 8.03 9.14
C PHE A 102 -5.19 8.18 9.91
N ALA A 103 -5.13 9.19 10.76
CA ALA A 103 -3.92 9.63 11.44
C ALA A 103 -4.24 10.24 12.81
N THR A 104 -3.20 10.37 13.63
CA THR A 104 -3.29 11.03 14.93
C THR A 104 -3.64 12.51 14.78
N ASP A 105 -4.15 13.13 15.85
CA ASP A 105 -4.48 14.56 15.83
C ASP A 105 -3.22 15.42 15.72
N TYR A 106 -3.00 16.03 14.55
CA TYR A 106 -1.84 16.89 14.27
C TYR A 106 -1.74 18.11 15.20
N ARG A 107 -2.84 18.51 15.86
CA ARG A 107 -2.86 19.67 16.77
C ARG A 107 -2.24 19.36 18.13
N LYS A 108 -2.07 18.07 18.46
CA LYS A 108 -1.44 17.64 19.71
C LYS A 108 0.08 17.76 19.66
N ASP A 109 0.66 17.80 18.47
CA ASP A 109 2.11 17.87 18.27
C ASP A 109 2.47 18.99 17.30
N MET A 110 2.64 20.19 17.85
CA MET A 110 2.98 21.38 17.08
C MET A 110 4.50 21.56 17.04
N VAL A 111 5.11 21.35 15.87
CA VAL A 111 6.57 21.44 15.67
C VAL A 111 7.04 22.84 15.27
N GLY A 112 6.10 23.73 14.92
CA GLY A 112 6.37 25.14 14.61
C GLY A 112 5.10 25.96 14.42
N PRO A 113 5.21 27.28 14.21
CA PRO A 113 4.05 28.15 13.97
C PRO A 113 3.22 27.66 12.79
N GLY A 114 2.01 27.15 13.08
CA GLY A 114 1.08 26.59 12.10
C GLY A 114 1.56 25.32 11.39
N ILE A 115 2.50 24.58 12.00
CA ILE A 115 3.00 23.28 11.52
C ILE A 115 2.70 22.24 12.60
N GLY A 116 1.72 21.38 12.33
CA GLY A 116 1.43 20.22 13.19
C GLY A 116 2.03 18.96 12.59
N MET A 117 2.44 18.02 13.43
CA MET A 117 2.90 16.69 13.03
C MET A 117 1.82 15.67 13.36
N ALA A 118 1.51 14.79 12.41
CA ALA A 118 0.65 13.64 12.60
C ALA A 118 1.36 12.34 12.20
N THR A 119 0.82 11.24 12.71
CA THR A 119 1.30 9.89 12.42
C THR A 119 0.18 9.09 11.78
N TYR A 120 0.45 8.52 10.60
CA TYR A 120 -0.46 7.59 9.93
C TYR A 120 -0.70 6.34 10.79
N GLY A 121 -1.97 5.99 10.95
CA GLY A 121 -2.40 4.65 11.31
C GLY A 121 -2.58 3.79 10.04
N GLY A 122 -3.16 4.38 8.99
CA GLY A 122 -3.24 3.76 7.69
C GLY A 122 -3.64 4.71 6.57
N ALA A 123 -3.33 4.32 5.34
CA ALA A 123 -3.53 5.12 4.15
C ALA A 123 -3.83 4.27 2.91
N LEU A 124 -4.72 4.78 2.06
CA LEU A 124 -5.09 4.28 0.73
C LEU A 124 -4.48 5.22 -0.31
N PHE A 125 -3.73 4.66 -1.26
CA PHE A 125 -3.14 5.36 -2.39
C PHE A 125 -3.73 4.83 -3.69
N LEU A 126 -4.23 5.73 -4.54
CA LEU A 126 -4.75 5.44 -5.87
C LEU A 126 -3.90 6.15 -6.92
N PHE A 127 -3.23 5.37 -7.77
CA PHE A 127 -2.38 5.88 -8.83
C PHE A 127 -2.59 5.09 -10.14
N PRO A 128 -2.91 5.73 -11.28
CA PRO A 128 -2.97 7.19 -11.50
C PRO A 128 -4.07 7.90 -10.68
N PRO A 129 -3.88 9.21 -10.36
CA PRO A 129 -4.83 9.97 -9.57
C PRO A 129 -6.19 10.04 -10.25
N ARG A 130 -7.25 10.03 -9.44
CA ARG A 130 -8.63 10.09 -9.93
C ARG A 130 -9.55 10.73 -8.89
N PRO A 131 -10.68 11.33 -9.30
CA PRO A 131 -11.66 11.85 -8.36
C PRO A 131 -12.21 10.73 -7.46
N VAL A 132 -12.18 10.96 -6.15
CA VAL A 132 -12.66 10.04 -5.12
C VAL A 132 -13.52 10.87 -4.16
N GLN A 133 -14.71 10.39 -3.79
CA GLN A 133 -15.50 11.11 -2.79
C GLN A 133 -14.84 10.98 -1.42
N ASP A 134 -15.20 11.85 -0.49
CA ASP A 134 -14.72 11.73 0.89
C ASP A 134 -15.20 10.41 1.50
N ILE A 135 -14.30 9.43 1.51
CA ILE A 135 -14.64 8.05 1.87
C ILE A 135 -15.11 7.96 3.32
N TRP A 136 -14.72 8.92 4.17
CA TRP A 136 -15.01 8.92 5.60
C TRP A 136 -16.44 9.33 5.94
N ASN A 137 -17.08 10.09 5.05
CA ASN A 137 -18.47 10.54 5.20
C ASN A 137 -19.41 9.95 4.13
N ASP A 138 -18.89 9.09 3.26
CA ASP A 138 -19.68 8.45 2.23
C ASP A 138 -20.51 7.27 2.76
N PHE A 139 -21.84 7.44 2.74
CA PHE A 139 -22.80 6.48 3.26
C PHE A 139 -22.71 5.10 2.58
N GLN A 140 -22.16 5.02 1.37
CA GLN A 140 -22.02 3.75 0.67
C GLN A 140 -21.06 2.79 1.38
N PHE A 141 -20.22 3.31 2.29
CA PHE A 141 -19.24 2.53 3.07
C PHE A 141 -19.64 2.32 4.54
N ASP A 142 -20.84 2.73 4.97
CA ASP A 142 -21.26 2.64 6.38
C ASP A 142 -21.61 1.21 6.84
N PHE A 143 -21.50 0.22 5.94
CA PHE A 143 -21.71 -1.19 6.27
C PHE A 143 -20.48 -1.88 6.91
N VAL A 144 -19.38 -1.15 7.08
CA VAL A 144 -18.16 -1.60 7.76
C VAL A 144 -17.87 -0.71 8.98
N ASP A 145 -17.30 -1.32 10.02
CA ASP A 145 -17.15 -0.67 11.33
C ASP A 145 -15.74 -0.09 11.56
N THR A 146 -14.72 -0.71 10.97
CA THR A 146 -13.31 -0.37 11.25
C THR A 146 -12.72 0.61 10.23
N LEU A 147 -11.69 1.36 10.65
CA LEU A 147 -10.99 2.31 9.76
C LEU A 147 -10.31 1.58 8.59
N GLU A 148 -9.75 0.40 8.86
CA GLU A 148 -9.08 -0.44 7.87
C GLU A 148 -10.06 -1.03 6.88
N GLU A 149 -11.22 -1.52 7.36
CA GLU A 149 -12.26 -1.99 6.45
C GLU A 149 -12.80 -0.86 5.57
N ARG A 150 -12.93 0.36 6.11
CA ARG A 150 -13.36 1.52 5.33
C ARG A 150 -12.37 1.87 4.22
N LEU A 151 -11.06 1.89 4.53
CA LEU A 151 -10.01 2.01 3.51
C LEU A 151 -10.09 0.86 2.49
N LEU A 152 -10.30 -0.37 2.96
CA LEU A 152 -10.34 -1.57 2.13
C LEU A 152 -11.51 -1.56 1.14
N VAL A 153 -12.72 -1.22 1.59
CA VAL A 153 -13.90 -1.18 0.70
C VAL A 153 -13.81 -0.01 -0.27
N ALA A 154 -13.28 1.14 0.17
CA ALA A 154 -12.99 2.26 -0.73
C ALA A 154 -11.95 1.87 -1.79
N ALA A 155 -10.86 1.20 -1.39
CA ALA A 155 -9.86 0.67 -2.30
C ALA A 155 -10.49 -0.29 -3.33
N CYS A 156 -11.34 -1.19 -2.88
CA CYS A 156 -12.05 -2.15 -3.73
C CYS A 156 -13.02 -1.47 -4.70
N HIS A 157 -13.68 -0.41 -4.27
CA HIS A 157 -14.62 0.37 -5.08
C HIS A 157 -13.91 1.20 -6.16
N TYR A 158 -12.82 1.91 -5.82
CA TYR A 158 -12.16 2.86 -6.73
C TYR A 158 -11.02 2.27 -7.57
N SER A 159 -10.47 1.12 -7.19
CA SER A 159 -9.46 0.42 -7.99
C SER A 159 -10.08 -0.10 -9.30
N GLN A 160 -9.40 0.11 -10.41
CA GLN A 160 -9.77 -0.46 -11.71
C GLN A 160 -9.15 -1.84 -11.93
N GLU A 161 -8.12 -2.17 -11.14
CA GLU A 161 -7.39 -3.43 -11.28
C GLU A 161 -7.96 -4.54 -10.37
N PRO A 162 -7.85 -5.83 -10.75
CA PRO A 162 -8.39 -6.93 -9.96
C PRO A 162 -7.60 -7.22 -8.68
N HIS A 163 -6.38 -6.71 -8.56
CA HIS A 163 -5.51 -6.92 -7.41
C HIS A 163 -5.31 -5.60 -6.65
N ILE A 164 -5.23 -5.69 -5.32
CA ILE A 164 -4.96 -4.56 -4.43
C ILE A 164 -3.80 -4.95 -3.53
N ALA A 165 -2.74 -4.14 -3.50
CA ALA A 165 -1.64 -4.35 -2.57
C ALA A 165 -2.05 -3.89 -1.17
N VAL A 166 -1.79 -4.72 -0.16
CA VAL A 166 -2.08 -4.41 1.25
C VAL A 166 -0.81 -4.62 2.06
N LEU A 167 -0.14 -3.54 2.41
CA LEU A 167 0.97 -3.52 3.37
C LEU A 167 0.39 -3.56 4.79
N SER A 168 0.77 -4.55 5.59
CA SER A 168 0.32 -4.71 6.98
C SER A 168 1.22 -5.67 7.75
N GLU A 169 1.15 -5.66 9.08
CA GLU A 169 1.92 -6.58 9.93
C GLU A 169 1.46 -8.03 9.73
N ALA A 170 0.16 -8.27 9.89
CA ALA A 170 -0.47 -9.57 9.67
C ALA A 170 -1.17 -9.64 8.28
N PRO A 171 -1.25 -10.82 7.66
CA PRO A 171 -1.97 -10.98 6.39
C PRO A 171 -3.47 -10.70 6.52
N PRO A 172 -4.15 -10.21 5.46
CA PRO A 172 -5.59 -9.98 5.47
C PRO A 172 -6.40 -11.20 5.92
N GLY A 173 -7.21 -10.99 6.95
CA GLY A 173 -8.10 -12.01 7.50
C GLY A 173 -9.16 -12.51 6.52
N ILE A 174 -9.93 -13.53 6.94
CA ILE A 174 -11.03 -14.08 6.14
C ILE A 174 -12.10 -13.02 5.87
N GLY A 175 -12.39 -12.15 6.83
CA GLY A 175 -13.36 -11.05 6.70
C GLY A 175 -13.01 -10.09 5.55
N TRP A 176 -11.78 -9.56 5.56
CA TRP A 176 -11.29 -8.66 4.51
C TRP A 176 -11.26 -9.32 3.13
N ARG A 177 -10.85 -10.59 3.04
CA ARG A 177 -10.89 -11.34 1.77
C ARG A 177 -12.32 -11.54 1.27
N ARG A 178 -13.31 -11.74 2.16
CA ARG A 178 -14.73 -11.80 1.79
C ARG A 178 -15.24 -10.45 1.30
N LEU A 179 -14.87 -9.35 1.96
CA LEU A 179 -15.19 -7.98 1.52
C LEU A 179 -14.66 -7.73 0.12
N ALA A 180 -13.36 -7.95 -0.11
CA ALA A 180 -12.72 -7.77 -1.41
C ALA A 180 -13.39 -8.62 -2.51
N LYS A 181 -13.77 -9.85 -2.20
CA LYS A 181 -14.45 -10.75 -3.14
C LYS A 181 -15.81 -10.20 -3.61
N ARG A 182 -16.54 -9.43 -2.80
CA ARG A 182 -17.80 -8.77 -3.22
C ARG A 182 -17.59 -7.79 -4.38
N TYR A 183 -16.41 -7.18 -4.44
CA TYR A 183 -15.98 -6.27 -5.50
C TYR A 183 -15.17 -6.97 -6.61
N GLN A 184 -15.11 -8.30 -6.60
CA GLN A 184 -14.28 -9.10 -7.51
C GLN A 184 -12.78 -8.77 -7.42
N LYS A 185 -12.32 -8.31 -6.24
CA LYS A 185 -10.93 -7.97 -5.97
C LYS A 185 -10.21 -9.08 -5.22
N LYS A 186 -8.89 -9.14 -5.38
CA LYS A 186 -7.97 -9.99 -4.62
C LYS A 186 -6.96 -9.13 -3.89
N LEU A 187 -6.73 -9.44 -2.62
CA LEU A 187 -5.76 -8.73 -1.78
C LEU A 187 -4.41 -9.43 -1.84
N ILE A 188 -3.36 -8.66 -2.11
CA ILE A 188 -1.97 -9.12 -2.14
C ILE A 188 -1.28 -8.56 -0.91
N HIS A 189 -0.97 -9.44 0.04
CA HIS A 189 -0.32 -9.04 1.28
C HIS A 189 1.16 -8.75 1.04
N VAL A 190 1.58 -7.55 1.45
CA VAL A 190 3.00 -7.20 1.58
C VAL A 190 3.29 -7.11 3.08
N PRO A 191 4.14 -7.98 3.65
CA PRO A 191 4.46 -7.91 5.07
C PRO A 191 5.23 -6.63 5.42
N LEU A 192 4.84 -5.92 6.49
CA LEU A 192 5.58 -4.75 6.99
C LEU A 192 7.06 -5.07 7.27
N GLY A 193 7.36 -6.27 7.78
CA GLY A 193 8.73 -6.72 8.08
C GLY A 193 9.67 -6.84 6.87
N ARG A 194 9.19 -6.58 5.64
CA ARG A 194 10.04 -6.42 4.45
C ARG A 194 10.81 -5.09 4.44
N PHE A 195 10.41 -4.13 5.27
CA PHE A 195 11.00 -2.80 5.35
C PHE A 195 11.61 -2.58 6.74
N SER A 196 12.62 -1.70 6.85
CA SER A 196 13.23 -1.38 8.14
C SER A 196 12.26 -0.60 9.03
N GLN A 197 12.36 -0.81 10.34
CA GLN A 197 11.51 -0.09 11.31
C GLN A 197 11.73 1.42 11.24
N GLU A 198 12.97 1.87 11.04
CA GLU A 198 13.31 3.29 10.87
C GLU A 198 12.62 3.90 9.65
N THR A 199 12.67 3.22 8.50
CA THR A 199 11.98 3.68 7.28
C THR A 199 10.48 3.73 7.49
N ILE A 200 9.89 2.71 8.12
CA ILE A 200 8.46 2.72 8.46
C ILE A 200 8.12 3.91 9.37
N GLN A 201 8.91 4.13 10.43
CA GLN A 201 8.66 5.20 11.38
C GLN A 201 8.74 6.59 10.72
N GLN A 202 9.74 6.83 9.89
CA GLN A 202 9.87 8.07 9.11
C GLN A 202 8.67 8.28 8.19
N LEU A 203 8.26 7.26 7.43
CA LEU A 203 7.16 7.36 6.46
C LEU A 203 5.78 7.47 7.10
N ARG A 204 5.64 7.03 8.35
CA ARG A 204 4.41 7.22 9.12
C ARG A 204 4.19 8.67 9.53
N MET A 205 5.24 9.48 9.65
CA MET A 205 5.14 10.86 10.09
C MET A 205 4.93 11.79 8.90
N PHE A 206 4.03 12.75 9.04
CA PHE A 206 3.82 13.80 8.07
C PHE A 206 3.40 15.11 8.74
N HIS A 207 3.65 16.22 8.06
CA HIS A 207 3.34 17.54 8.57
C HIS A 207 2.12 18.16 7.91
N VAL A 208 1.22 18.69 8.74
CA VAL A 208 0.06 19.47 8.33
C VAL A 208 0.42 20.95 8.42
N LEU A 209 0.33 21.66 7.29
CA LEU A 209 0.65 23.08 7.18
C LEU A 209 -0.64 23.90 7.13
N ASN A 210 -0.84 24.79 8.10
CA ASN A 210 -2.01 25.68 8.17
C ASN A 210 -1.89 26.89 7.22
N GLY A 211 -1.84 26.63 5.91
CA GLY A 211 -1.86 27.65 4.86
C GLY A 211 -0.61 27.69 3.97
N GLN A 212 -0.75 28.28 2.78
CA GLN A 212 0.31 28.29 1.75
C GLN A 212 1.57 29.04 2.19
N ASN A 213 1.43 30.14 2.94
CA ASN A 213 2.56 30.94 3.44
C ASN A 213 3.49 30.13 4.35
N ILE A 214 2.98 29.10 5.03
CA ILE A 214 3.75 28.26 5.93
C ILE A 214 4.73 27.38 5.15
N ARG A 215 4.40 26.99 3.91
CA ARG A 215 5.31 26.25 3.02
C ARG A 215 6.66 26.96 2.83
N SER A 216 6.69 28.30 2.91
CA SER A 216 7.91 29.09 2.70
C SER A 216 8.96 28.91 3.81
N TYR A 217 8.53 28.61 5.04
CA TYR A 217 9.43 28.47 6.19
C TYR A 217 9.37 27.10 6.87
N ALA A 218 8.44 26.23 6.50
CA ALA A 218 8.26 24.91 7.12
C ALA A 218 9.55 24.07 7.16
N ALA A 219 10.38 24.15 6.12
CA ALA A 219 11.66 23.44 6.05
C ALA A 219 12.64 23.79 7.19
N HIS A 220 12.49 24.94 7.86
CA HIS A 220 13.32 25.30 9.02
C HIS A 220 12.90 24.56 10.30
N TYR A 221 11.66 24.10 10.37
CA TYR A 221 11.08 23.44 11.54
C TYR A 221 11.03 21.91 11.37
N ILE A 222 10.87 21.44 10.13
CA ILE A 222 10.86 20.02 9.80
C ILE A 222 12.30 19.51 9.75
N ARG A 223 12.75 18.84 10.82
CA ARG A 223 14.06 18.17 10.85
C ARG A 223 13.93 16.82 10.15
N LYS A 224 14.90 16.49 9.29
CA LYS A 224 15.08 15.11 8.83
C LYS A 224 15.55 14.29 10.04
N ALA A 225 14.68 13.42 10.55
CA ALA A 225 15.06 12.38 11.50
C ALA A 225 15.94 11.35 10.79
#